data_AF-A0A0V1M3G7-F1
#
_entry.id   AF-A0A0V1M3G7-F1
#
_cell.length_a   1.000
_cell.length_b   1.000
_cell.length_c   1.000
_cell.angle_alpha   90.00
_cell.angle_beta   90.00
_cell.angle_gamma   90.00
#
_symmetry.space_group_name_H-M   'P 1'
#
loop_
_entity.id
_entity.type
_entity.pdbx_description
1 polymer ?
#
loop_
_entity_poly.entity_id
_entity_poly.type
_entity_poly.pdbx_seq_one_letter_code
_entity_poly.pdbx_strand_id
1 'polypeptide(L)' 'MPGMSTPKNGKFLSLEHKLEVCKRVDSGESFRKIAGNFSVGMPTISDIRHSRPQLRNFVSHMDTSSSRSSRKWMKKASNI' A
#
# COMPACT_ATOMS: atom_id res chain seq x y z
N MET A 1 29.25 10.19 -6.67
CA MET A 1 28.31 11.23 -6.22
C MET A 1 27.15 10.55 -5.49
N PRO A 2 26.85 10.83 -4.22
CA PRO A 2 25.68 10.24 -3.58
C PRO A 2 24.41 10.95 -4.08
N GLY A 3 23.46 10.18 -4.60
CA GLY A 3 22.18 10.71 -5.08
C GLY A 3 21.37 11.32 -3.94
N MET A 4 20.98 12.59 -4.09
CA MET A 4 20.08 13.30 -3.19
C MET A 4 18.71 12.60 -3.18
N SER A 5 18.38 11.87 -2.11
CA SER A 5 17.04 11.33 -1.91
C SER A 5 16.16 12.41 -1.27
N THR A 6 15.40 13.14 -2.09
CA THR A 6 14.35 14.03 -1.56
C THR A 6 13.34 13.19 -0.78
N PRO A 7 12.97 13.58 0.46
CA PRO A 7 11.91 12.91 1.20
C PRO A 7 10.64 12.92 0.33
N LYS A 8 10.14 11.74 0.03
CA LYS A 8 8.93 11.58 -0.77
C LYS A 8 7.79 11.96 0.15
N ASN A 9 7.22 13.14 -0.05
CA ASN A 9 5.98 13.58 0.60
C ASN A 9 4.81 12.76 0.03
N GLY A 10 4.86 11.43 0.23
CA GLY A 10 3.95 10.49 -0.37
C GLY A 10 2.60 10.57 0.32
N LYS A 11 1.55 10.90 -0.43
CA LYS A 11 0.17 10.69 0.04
C LYS A 11 0.01 9.20 0.36
N PHE A 12 -0.32 8.90 1.61
CA PHE A 12 -0.59 7.52 2.02
C PHE A 12 -1.93 7.08 1.44
N LEU A 13 -1.91 6.05 0.59
CA LEU A 13 -3.13 5.46 0.04
C LEU A 13 -3.68 4.42 1.01
N SER A 14 -4.97 4.56 1.33
CA SER A 14 -5.74 3.53 2.04
C SER A 14 -5.64 2.17 1.32
N LEU A 15 -5.76 1.09 2.08
CA LEU A 15 -5.79 -0.27 1.56
C LEU A 15 -6.90 -0.45 0.50
N GLU A 16 -8.07 0.13 0.75
CA GLU A 16 -9.22 0.06 -0.17
C GLU A 16 -8.89 0.69 -1.53
N HIS A 17 -8.28 1.87 -1.53
CA HIS A 17 -7.83 2.52 -2.77
C HIS A 17 -6.81 1.68 -3.53
N LYS A 18 -5.84 1.06 -2.83
CA LYS A 18 -4.87 0.17 -3.47
C LYS A 18 -5.55 -1.05 -4.10
N LEU A 19 -6.56 -1.62 -3.42
CA LEU A 19 -7.33 -2.76 -3.95
C LEU A 19 -8.17 -2.35 -5.16
N GLU A 20 -8.78 -1.17 -5.14
CA GLU A 20 -9.56 -0.68 -6.28
C GLU A 20 -8.68 -0.43 -7.52
N VAL A 21 -7.49 0.15 -7.33
CA VAL A 21 -6.48 0.25 -8.39
C VAL A 21 -6.15 -1.14 -8.95
N CYS A 22 -5.94 -2.14 -8.09
CA CYS A 22 -5.67 -3.51 -8.54
C CYS A 22 -6.82 -4.09 -9.37
N LYS A 23 -8.08 -3.87 -8.95
CA LYS A 23 -9.26 -4.29 -9.70
C LYS A 23 -9.32 -3.66 -11.09
N ARG A 24 -9.12 -2.34 -11.20
CA ARG A 24 -9.15 -1.63 -12.50
C ARG A 24 -8.01 -2.06 -13.42
N VAL A 25 -6.82 -2.30 -12.86
CA VAL A 25 -5.70 -2.87 -13.61
C VAL A 25 -6.04 -4.27 -14.14
N ASP A 26 -6.72 -5.10 -13.35
CA ASP A 26 -7.17 -6.43 -13.76
C ASP A 26 -8.30 -6.40 -14.81
N SER A 27 -9.15 -5.39 -14.76
CA SER A 27 -10.17 -5.13 -15.80
C SER A 27 -9.58 -4.64 -17.13
N GLY A 28 -8.27 -4.39 -17.21
CA GLY A 28 -7.61 -3.92 -18.42
C GLY A 28 -7.73 -2.41 -18.65
N GLU A 29 -8.10 -1.62 -17.64
CA GLU A 29 -8.11 -0.17 -17.77
C GLU A 29 -6.70 0.40 -17.97
N SER A 30 -6.58 1.44 -18.81
CA SER A 30 -5.29 2.10 -19.03
C SER A 30 -4.75 2.73 -17.75
N PHE A 31 -3.46 2.54 -17.48
CA PHE A 31 -2.81 3.10 -16.29
C PHE A 31 -2.95 4.62 -16.18
N ARG A 32 -2.99 5.33 -17.30
CA ARG A 32 -3.16 6.80 -17.34
C ARG A 32 -4.54 7.23 -16.86
N LYS A 33 -5.58 6.47 -17.21
CA LYS A 33 -6.96 6.70 -16.73
C LYS A 33 -7.09 6.41 -15.24
N ILE A 34 -6.46 5.33 -14.76
CA ILE A 34 -6.45 4.97 -13.34
C ILE A 34 -5.69 6.04 -12.54
N ALA A 35 -4.51 6.45 -13.00
CA ALA A 35 -3.72 7.52 -12.39
C ALA A 35 -4.51 8.83 -12.24
N GLY A 36 -5.27 9.21 -13.28
CA GLY A 36 -6.16 10.38 -13.25
C GLY A 36 -7.29 10.24 -12.23
N ASN A 37 -7.99 9.10 -12.21
CA ASN A 37 -9.10 8.86 -11.29
C ASN A 37 -8.68 8.88 -9.81
N PHE A 38 -7.53 8.32 -9.48
CA PHE A 38 -7.03 8.29 -8.10
C PHE A 38 -6.09 9.45 -7.75
N SER A 39 -5.82 10.36 -8.69
CA SER A 39 -4.84 11.45 -8.54
C SER A 39 -3.47 10.96 -8.04
N VAL A 40 -3.03 9.82 -8.57
CA VAL A 40 -1.75 9.19 -8.23
C VAL A 40 -0.81 9.20 -9.43
N GLY A 41 0.49 9.19 -9.16
CA GLY A 41 1.49 9.11 -10.23
C GLY A 41 1.48 7.74 -10.90
N MET A 42 1.85 7.71 -12.19
CA MET A 42 2.20 6.49 -12.90
C MET A 42 3.16 5.54 -12.15
N PRO A 43 4.25 6.02 -11.49
CA PRO A 43 5.11 5.14 -10.70
C PRO A 43 4.33 4.45 -9.57
N THR A 44 3.44 5.18 -8.90
CA THR A 44 2.60 4.64 -7.82
C THR A 44 1.66 3.54 -8.33
N ILE A 45 1.08 3.68 -9.53
CA ILE A 45 0.27 2.62 -10.14
C ILE A 45 1.11 1.36 -10.41
N SER A 46 2.34 1.53 -10.89
CA SER A 46 3.26 0.41 -11.10
C SER A 46 3.63 -0.30 -9.79
N ASP A 47 3.92 0.47 -8.74
CA ASP A 47 4.23 -0.08 -7.41
C ASP A 47 3.04 -0.84 -6.81
N ILE A 48 1.83 -0.31 -6.96
CA ILE A 48 0.60 -0.99 -6.54
C ILE A 48 0.40 -2.28 -7.33
N ARG A 49 0.60 -2.25 -8.65
CA ARG A 49 0.53 -3.44 -9.50
C ARG A 49 1.54 -4.51 -9.06
N HIS A 50 2.76 -4.12 -8.71
CA HIS A 50 3.80 -5.05 -8.28
C HIS A 50 3.50 -5.66 -6.89
N SER A 51 2.98 -4.85 -5.97
CA SER A 51 2.56 -5.30 -4.63
C SER A 51 1.20 -6.01 -4.58
N ARG A 52 0.55 -6.26 -5.72
CA ARG A 52 -0.74 -6.96 -5.84
C ARG A 52 -0.84 -8.28 -5.06
N PRO A 53 0.13 -9.21 -5.17
CA PRO A 53 0.04 -10.50 -4.46
C PRO A 53 0.05 -10.31 -2.94
N GLN A 54 0.86 -9.38 -2.44
CA GLN A 54 0.94 -9.05 -1.01
C GLN A 54 -0.37 -8.45 -0.51
N LEU A 55 -0.99 -7.58 -1.30
CA LEU A 55 -2.27 -6.97 -0.97
C LEU A 55 -3.39 -8.02 -0.87
N ARG A 56 -3.41 -8.98 -1.81
CA ARG A 56 -4.37 -10.10 -1.80
C ARG A 56 -4.16 -11.04 -0.63
N ASN A 57 -2.90 -11.40 -0.35
CA ASN A 57 -2.53 -12.24 0.79
C ASN A 57 -2.93 -11.57 2.13
N PHE A 58 -2.71 -10.26 2.26
CA PHE A 58 -3.13 -9.49 3.43
C PHE A 58 -4.66 -9.54 3.64
N VAL A 59 -5.44 -9.30 2.58
CA VAL A 59 -6.91 -9.40 2.65
C VAL A 59 -7.36 -10.82 3.00
N SER A 60 -6.79 -11.85 2.37
CA SER A 60 -7.17 -13.24 2.68
C SER A 60 -6.90 -13.64 4.13
N HIS A 61 -5.83 -13.12 4.74
CA HIS A 61 -5.54 -13.36 6.16
C HIS A 61 -6.34 -12.45 7.10
N MET A 62 -6.88 -11.33 6.62
CA MET A 62 -7.75 -10.46 7.41
C MET A 62 -9.08 -11.15 7.73
N ASP A 63 -9.67 -11.84 6.75
CA ASP A 63 -10.93 -12.58 6.92
C ASP A 63 -10.77 -13.81 7.84
N THR A 64 -9.53 -14.26 8.09
CA THR A 64 -9.24 -15.41 8.97
C THR A 64 -8.92 -15.04 10.42
N SER A 65 -8.85 -13.75 10.78
CA SER A 65 -8.02 -13.36 11.94
C SER A 65 -8.77 -12.70 13.11
N SER A 66 -9.16 -13.59 14.02
CA SER A 66 -9.08 -13.42 15.48
C SER A 66 -7.63 -13.11 15.98
N SER A 67 -6.61 -13.17 15.12
CA SER A 67 -5.19 -12.99 15.44
C SER A 67 -4.70 -11.54 15.46
N ARG A 68 -5.55 -10.58 15.84
CA ARG A 68 -5.10 -9.21 16.20
C ARG A 68 -4.53 -9.11 17.62
N SER A 69 -4.75 -10.14 18.44
CA SER A 69 -4.46 -10.11 19.87
C SER A 69 -2.97 -10.24 20.24
N SER A 70 -2.08 -10.61 19.31
CA SER A 70 -0.65 -10.87 19.62
C SER A 70 0.29 -9.69 19.39
N ARG A 71 -0.23 -8.52 18.95
CA ARG A 71 0.60 -7.36 18.64
C ARG A 71 1.18 -6.76 19.92
N LYS A 72 2.37 -7.23 20.32
CA LYS A 72 3.10 -6.69 21.48
C LYS A 72 3.52 -5.24 21.23
N TRP A 73 3.06 -4.34 22.08
CA TRP A 73 3.59 -2.98 22.16
C TRP A 73 4.87 -3.01 23.00
N MET A 74 5.95 -2.40 22.51
CA MET A 74 7.13 -2.16 23.33
C MET A 74 6.78 -1.23 24.49
N LYS A 75 7.09 -1.65 25.72
CA LYS A 75 6.99 -0.79 26.89
C LYS A 75 8.12 0.25 26.85
N LYS A 76 7.82 1.48 27.26
CA LYS A 76 8.80 2.58 27.32
C LYS A 76 9.90 2.23 28.33
N ALA A 77 11.16 2.44 27.97
CA ALA A 77 12.27 2.19 28.87
C ALA A 77 12.26 3.21 30.03
N SER A 78 12.33 2.70 31.25
CA SER A 78 12.56 3.52 32.44
C SER A 78 14.07 3.71 32.58
N ASN A 79 14.57 4.92 32.38
CA ASN A 79 15.91 5.28 32.85
C ASN A 79 15.76 5.71 34.31
N ILE A 80 16.31 4.92 35.23
CA ILE A 80 16.56 5.28 36.63
C ILE A 80 18.05 5.53 36.76
#